data_AF-A0A4Q7QLF8-F1
#
_entry.id   AF-A0A4Q7QLF8-F1
#
_cell.length_a   1.000
_cell.length_b   1.000
_cell.length_c   1.000
_cell.angle_alpha   90.00
_cell.angle_beta   90.00
_cell.angle_gamma   90.00
#
_symmetry.space_group_name_H-M   'P 1'
#
loop_
_entity.id
_entity.type
_entity.pdbx_description
1 polymer ?
#
loop_
_entity_poly.entity_id
_entity_poly.type
_entity_poly.pdbx_seq_one_letter_code
_entity_poly.pdbx_strand_id
1 'polypeptide(L)'
;MTPVTTPLGPEILPGTREYQWVASIVEAVERRTGRPSSWNRRLYEELGKTTGTAQIDGRMTIRRDVLDSVMHAYDATEPLSLEETGAARLGAMHVVHETDHHQNSVGDENAPDAVAYTSPEGVAVTEGLAEINRARIVDQVIRDIGMDKAVPRINDLTARTFYAGYETGVQGVLDGLQQISDRSPEEVLTAVDRAPFAQRYNAMADLVIDSRLDGLMPPEHRSQIRLRLTGPLREELAKLAGYDPDSDLPNELADQARGTAATAVQRLDSELADIERHYRQYGDNPPRMPMSAADRSLVERIETYYGRSTADLETAHLRQFLDTGTRVGLGGGAAAGAGGGAAGGAAAGGAAAAGPAGAWVAHRFGSRPFGKE
;
A
#
# COMPACT_ATOMS: atom_id res chain seq x y z
N MET A 1 20.10 2.52 -10.13
CA MET A 1 19.45 1.42 -10.88
C MET A 1 18.52 2.05 -11.89
N THR A 2 18.57 1.62 -13.15
CA THR A 2 17.62 2.06 -14.18
C THR A 2 16.26 1.45 -13.84
N PRO A 3 15.15 2.22 -13.82
CA PRO A 3 13.83 1.64 -13.58
C PRO A 3 13.59 0.55 -14.62
N VAL A 4 13.31 -0.66 -14.15
CA VAL A 4 12.91 -1.76 -15.03
C VAL A 4 11.48 -1.46 -15.44
N THR A 5 11.30 -0.82 -16.59
CA THR A 5 9.97 -0.69 -17.19
C THR A 5 9.54 -2.07 -17.66
N THR A 6 8.53 -2.64 -17.01
CA THR A 6 7.85 -3.84 -17.53
C THR A 6 7.37 -3.54 -18.95
N PRO A 7 7.72 -4.37 -19.95
CA PRO A 7 7.26 -4.16 -21.32
C PRO A 7 5.73 -4.12 -21.35
N LEU A 8 5.18 -3.02 -21.87
CA LEU A 8 3.74 -2.88 -22.05
C LEU A 8 3.31 -3.53 -23.35
N GLY A 9 2.22 -4.28 -23.29
CA GLY A 9 1.51 -4.74 -24.48
C GLY A 9 0.60 -3.65 -25.05
N PRO A 10 -0.27 -4.02 -26.01
CA PRO A 10 -1.30 -3.13 -26.54
C PRO A 10 -2.15 -2.49 -25.44
N GLU A 11 -2.54 -1.23 -25.64
CA GLU A 11 -3.50 -0.54 -24.77
C GLU A 11 -4.90 -1.14 -24.98
N ILE A 12 -5.57 -1.47 -23.88
CA ILE A 12 -6.96 -1.92 -23.86
C ILE A 12 -7.82 -0.67 -23.70
N LEU A 13 -8.55 -0.31 -24.76
CA LEU A 13 -9.19 1.00 -24.87
C LEU A 13 -10.49 1.09 -24.05
N PRO A 14 -10.89 2.30 -23.60
CA PRO A 14 -12.13 2.52 -22.85
C PRO A 14 -13.43 2.00 -23.50
N GLY A 15 -13.44 1.81 -24.82
CA GLY A 15 -14.60 1.30 -25.54
C GLY A 15 -14.76 -0.23 -25.52
N THR A 16 -13.83 -0.99 -24.93
CA THR A 16 -13.91 -2.46 -24.91
C THR A 16 -14.57 -3.00 -23.64
N ARG A 17 -15.07 -4.24 -23.69
CA ARG A 17 -15.74 -4.87 -22.55
C ARG A 17 -14.77 -5.18 -21.41
N GLU A 18 -13.54 -5.57 -21.74
CA GLU A 18 -12.48 -5.85 -20.78
C GLU A 18 -12.15 -4.60 -19.95
N TYR A 19 -12.02 -3.45 -20.62
CA TYR A 19 -11.80 -2.18 -19.93
C TYR A 19 -12.94 -1.86 -18.97
N GLN A 20 -14.19 -1.95 -19.46
CA GLN A 20 -15.36 -1.62 -18.65
C GLN A 20 -15.50 -2.55 -17.43
N TRP A 21 -15.14 -3.83 -17.58
CA TRP A 21 -15.09 -4.75 -16.46
C TRP A 21 -14.02 -4.36 -15.42
N VAL A 22 -12.77 -4.06 -15.84
CA VAL A 22 -11.72 -3.56 -14.93
C VAL A 22 -12.15 -2.29 -14.23
N ALA A 23 -12.71 -1.32 -14.98
CA ALA A 23 -13.19 -0.07 -14.43
C ALA A 23 -14.31 -0.27 -13.39
N SER A 24 -15.23 -1.20 -13.64
CA SER A 24 -16.31 -1.52 -12.69
C SER A 24 -15.79 -2.09 -11.36
N ILE A 25 -14.71 -2.89 -11.40
CA ILE A 25 -14.03 -3.39 -10.21
C ILE A 25 -13.37 -2.24 -9.46
N VAL A 26 -12.60 -1.39 -10.15
CA VAL A 26 -11.94 -0.25 -9.52
C VAL A 26 -12.96 0.62 -8.80
N GLU A 27 -14.05 1.00 -9.47
CA GLU A 27 -15.13 1.79 -8.87
C GLU A 27 -15.79 1.09 -7.67
N ALA A 28 -15.97 -0.23 -7.73
CA ALA A 28 -16.52 -0.99 -6.61
C ALA A 28 -15.56 -1.01 -5.40
N VAL A 29 -14.27 -1.18 -5.64
CA VAL A 29 -13.23 -1.10 -4.59
C VAL A 29 -13.21 0.29 -3.97
N GLU A 30 -13.21 1.37 -4.78
CA GLU A 30 -13.29 2.75 -4.29
C GLU A 30 -14.51 3.00 -3.40
N ARG A 31 -15.70 2.50 -3.79
CA ARG A 31 -16.91 2.61 -2.96
C ARG A 31 -16.79 1.85 -1.64
N ARG A 32 -16.17 0.67 -1.65
CA ARG A 32 -16.05 -0.21 -0.47
C ARG A 32 -15.02 0.29 0.53
N THR A 33 -13.90 0.83 0.05
CA THR A 33 -12.82 1.35 0.92
C THR A 33 -12.99 2.83 1.24
N GLY A 34 -13.80 3.56 0.47
CA GLY A 34 -13.95 5.01 0.58
C GLY A 34 -12.69 5.77 0.14
N ARG A 35 -11.79 5.12 -0.61
CA ARG A 35 -10.51 5.66 -1.05
C ARG A 35 -10.48 5.76 -2.57
N PRO A 36 -10.12 6.91 -3.17
CA PRO A 36 -9.94 7.00 -4.61
C PRO A 36 -8.69 6.23 -5.04
N SER A 37 -8.76 5.66 -6.24
CA SER A 37 -7.64 5.04 -6.93
C SER A 37 -6.84 6.10 -7.69
N SER A 38 -5.51 5.97 -7.67
CA SER A 38 -4.59 6.74 -8.52
C SER A 38 -4.51 6.22 -9.96
N TRP A 39 -5.26 5.17 -10.31
CA TRP A 39 -5.30 4.64 -11.67
C TRP A 39 -5.73 5.73 -12.66
N ASN A 40 -4.84 6.06 -13.60
CA ASN A 40 -4.99 7.12 -14.58
C ASN A 40 -5.87 6.72 -15.78
N ARG A 41 -6.65 5.64 -15.63
CA ARG A 41 -7.57 5.09 -16.62
C ARG A 41 -6.91 4.51 -17.87
N ARG A 42 -5.60 4.25 -17.85
CA ARG A 42 -4.90 3.55 -18.92
C ARG A 42 -4.65 2.10 -18.52
N LEU A 43 -5.21 1.19 -19.32
CA LEU A 43 -5.11 -0.26 -19.16
C LEU A 43 -4.29 -0.83 -20.31
N TYR A 44 -3.36 -1.73 -20.00
CA TYR A 44 -2.53 -2.38 -21.01
C TYR A 44 -2.53 -3.89 -20.81
N GLU A 45 -2.21 -4.61 -21.88
CA GLU A 45 -1.83 -6.02 -21.75
C GLU A 45 -0.49 -6.14 -21.00
N GLU A 46 -0.45 -7.02 -20.00
CA GLU A 46 0.79 -7.42 -19.32
C GLU A 46 1.56 -8.42 -20.19
N LEU A 47 2.81 -8.10 -20.55
CA LEU A 47 3.70 -8.98 -21.33
C LEU A 47 4.74 -9.70 -20.45
N GLY A 48 4.80 -9.34 -19.17
CA GLY A 48 5.67 -9.95 -18.18
C GLY A 48 5.19 -11.33 -17.73
N LYS A 49 5.80 -11.80 -16.64
CA LYS A 49 5.40 -13.06 -16.01
C LYS A 49 4.19 -12.89 -15.10
N THR A 50 4.06 -11.71 -14.49
CA THR A 50 2.99 -11.37 -13.55
C THR A 50 1.62 -11.40 -14.22
N THR A 51 0.57 -11.64 -13.43
CA THR A 51 -0.83 -11.63 -13.88
C THR A 51 -1.32 -10.23 -14.27
N GLY A 52 -0.70 -9.21 -13.66
CA GLY A 52 -0.97 -7.81 -13.87
C GLY A 52 -0.06 -7.00 -12.94
N THR A 53 -0.09 -5.69 -13.11
CA THR A 53 0.69 -4.76 -12.30
C THR A 53 -0.04 -3.40 -12.27
N ALA A 54 -0.20 -2.77 -11.11
CA ALA A 54 -0.33 -1.32 -11.02
C ALA A 54 0.94 -0.67 -11.62
N GLN A 55 1.01 0.64 -11.84
CA GLN A 55 2.24 1.40 -12.17
C GLN A 55 2.27 2.70 -11.37
N ILE A 56 3.46 3.14 -10.93
CA ILE A 56 3.57 4.31 -10.03
C ILE A 56 3.00 5.56 -10.72
N ASP A 57 3.08 5.62 -12.04
CA ASP A 57 2.51 6.69 -12.85
C ASP A 57 1.00 6.55 -13.13
N GLY A 58 0.35 5.60 -12.47
CA GLY A 58 -1.09 5.38 -12.53
C GLY A 58 -1.55 4.43 -13.63
N ARG A 59 -0.68 3.85 -14.47
CA ARG A 59 -1.13 2.83 -15.44
C ARG A 59 -1.44 1.51 -14.75
N MET A 60 -2.31 0.68 -15.32
CA MET A 60 -2.51 -0.71 -14.88
C MET A 60 -2.28 -1.65 -16.06
N THR A 61 -1.70 -2.81 -15.81
CA THR A 61 -1.54 -3.90 -16.77
C THR A 61 -2.27 -5.14 -16.27
N ILE A 62 -2.88 -5.91 -17.18
CA ILE A 62 -3.47 -7.23 -16.88
C ILE A 62 -3.14 -8.16 -18.05
N ARG A 63 -2.81 -9.42 -17.78
CA ARG A 63 -2.51 -10.39 -18.83
C ARG A 63 -3.75 -10.70 -19.66
N ARG A 64 -3.54 -10.88 -20.96
CA ARG A 64 -4.61 -11.15 -21.93
C ARG A 64 -5.40 -12.43 -21.59
N ASP A 65 -4.73 -13.51 -21.19
CA ASP A 65 -5.40 -14.78 -20.86
C ASP A 65 -6.29 -14.71 -19.61
N VAL A 66 -5.97 -13.82 -18.67
CA VAL A 66 -6.82 -13.53 -17.51
C VAL A 66 -8.11 -12.84 -17.95
N LEU A 67 -7.98 -11.81 -18.79
CA LEU A 67 -9.14 -11.10 -19.34
C LEU A 67 -10.00 -12.02 -20.19
N ASP A 68 -9.38 -12.82 -21.06
CA ASP A 68 -10.08 -13.78 -21.92
C ASP A 68 -10.87 -14.81 -21.10
N SER A 69 -10.31 -15.28 -19.98
CA SER A 69 -11.00 -16.22 -19.07
C SER A 69 -12.24 -15.58 -18.42
N VAL A 70 -12.13 -14.31 -17.99
CA VAL A 70 -13.27 -13.57 -17.46
C VAL A 70 -14.32 -13.33 -18.54
N MET A 71 -13.89 -12.92 -19.73
CA MET A 71 -14.77 -12.66 -20.88
C MET A 71 -15.54 -13.92 -21.28
N HIS A 72 -14.86 -15.06 -21.35
CA HIS A 72 -15.47 -16.36 -21.58
C HIS A 72 -16.53 -16.69 -20.51
N ALA A 73 -16.25 -16.42 -19.24
CA ALA A 73 -17.20 -16.68 -18.17
C ALA A 73 -18.50 -15.85 -18.28
N TYR A 74 -18.45 -14.63 -18.83
CA TYR A 74 -19.64 -13.83 -19.12
C TYR A 74 -20.40 -14.28 -20.37
N ASP A 75 -19.70 -14.85 -21.36
CA ASP A 75 -20.29 -15.26 -22.65
C ASP A 75 -20.80 -16.71 -22.66
N ALA A 76 -20.44 -17.49 -21.64
CA ALA A 76 -20.82 -18.89 -21.54
C ALA A 76 -22.35 -19.06 -21.52
N THR A 77 -22.85 -19.85 -22.47
CA THR A 77 -24.27 -20.25 -22.54
C THR A 77 -24.54 -21.58 -21.86
N GLU A 78 -23.48 -22.35 -21.60
CA GLU A 78 -23.50 -23.60 -20.85
C GLU A 78 -22.91 -23.40 -19.46
N PRO A 79 -23.21 -24.28 -18.48
CA PRO A 79 -22.60 -24.21 -17.17
C PRO A 79 -21.06 -24.28 -17.25
N LEU A 80 -20.38 -23.32 -16.62
CA LEU A 80 -18.93 -23.31 -16.50
C LEU A 80 -18.43 -24.46 -15.63
N SER A 81 -17.26 -25.00 -15.97
CA SER A 81 -16.51 -25.89 -15.11
C SER A 81 -16.02 -25.16 -13.85
N LEU A 82 -15.59 -25.94 -12.85
CA LEU A 82 -14.94 -25.39 -11.64
C LEU A 82 -13.66 -24.63 -11.98
N GLU A 83 -12.90 -25.10 -12.97
CA GLU A 83 -11.66 -24.45 -13.41
C GLU A 83 -11.93 -23.10 -14.06
N GLU A 84 -12.90 -23.02 -14.99
CA GLU A 84 -13.27 -21.76 -15.64
C GLU A 84 -13.86 -20.76 -14.65
N THR A 85 -14.70 -21.22 -13.73
CA THR A 85 -15.24 -20.39 -12.65
C THR A 85 -14.12 -19.87 -11.74
N GLY A 86 -13.14 -20.73 -11.43
CA GLY A 86 -11.96 -20.37 -10.63
C GLY A 86 -11.07 -19.36 -11.34
N ALA A 87 -10.84 -19.50 -12.64
CA ALA A 87 -10.07 -18.56 -13.45
C ALA A 87 -10.74 -17.18 -13.50
N ALA A 88 -12.07 -17.13 -13.66
CA ALA A 88 -12.83 -15.88 -13.61
C ALA A 88 -12.72 -15.20 -12.24
N ARG A 89 -12.82 -15.97 -11.14
CA ARG A 89 -12.62 -15.45 -9.78
C ARG A 89 -11.21 -14.91 -9.58
N LEU A 90 -10.19 -15.63 -10.04
CA LEU A 90 -8.80 -15.19 -9.95
C LEU A 90 -8.58 -13.86 -10.69
N GLY A 91 -9.22 -13.68 -11.85
CA GLY A 91 -9.19 -12.40 -12.56
C GLY A 91 -9.74 -11.25 -11.71
N ALA A 92 -10.90 -11.43 -11.08
CA ALA A 92 -11.49 -10.41 -10.21
C ALA A 92 -10.61 -10.13 -8.98
N MET A 93 -10.08 -11.19 -8.34
CA MET A 93 -9.11 -11.09 -7.25
C MET A 93 -7.89 -10.25 -7.63
N HIS A 94 -7.34 -10.47 -8.82
CA HIS A 94 -6.16 -9.75 -9.31
C HIS A 94 -6.44 -8.26 -9.50
N VAL A 95 -7.55 -7.90 -10.14
CA VAL A 95 -7.88 -6.47 -10.35
C VAL A 95 -8.15 -5.78 -9.01
N VAL A 96 -8.78 -6.45 -8.04
CA VAL A 96 -8.96 -5.90 -6.68
C VAL A 96 -7.60 -5.64 -6.02
N HIS A 97 -6.66 -6.59 -6.12
CA HIS A 97 -5.29 -6.44 -5.61
C HIS A 97 -4.58 -5.24 -6.24
N GLU A 98 -4.55 -5.15 -7.57
CA GLU A 98 -3.86 -4.02 -8.25
C GLU A 98 -4.52 -2.67 -7.98
N THR A 99 -5.85 -2.68 -7.73
CA THR A 99 -6.55 -1.47 -7.31
C THR A 99 -6.09 -1.01 -5.93
N ASP A 100 -5.83 -1.93 -4.99
CA ASP A 100 -5.33 -1.59 -3.66
C ASP A 100 -3.97 -0.86 -3.73
N HIS A 101 -3.05 -1.36 -4.57
CA HIS A 101 -1.78 -0.66 -4.84
C HIS A 101 -2.01 0.78 -5.31
N HIS A 102 -3.01 1.02 -6.15
CA HIS A 102 -3.36 2.36 -6.60
C HIS A 102 -4.09 3.23 -5.56
N GLN A 103 -4.66 2.68 -4.49
CA GLN A 103 -5.31 3.48 -3.44
C GLN A 103 -4.32 4.04 -2.41
N ASN A 104 -3.06 3.60 -2.47
CA ASN A 104 -2.02 3.91 -1.51
C ASN A 104 -1.01 4.93 -2.08
N SER A 105 -0.61 5.87 -1.24
CA SER A 105 0.43 6.84 -1.61
C SER A 105 1.82 6.27 -1.37
N VAL A 106 2.76 6.55 -2.26
CA VAL A 106 4.17 6.15 -2.06
C VAL A 106 4.80 6.86 -0.85
N GLY A 107 4.50 8.14 -0.68
CA GLY A 107 5.16 9.01 0.30
C GLY A 107 6.49 9.56 -0.23
N ASP A 108 7.30 10.15 0.65
CA ASP A 108 8.66 10.56 0.31
C ASP A 108 9.64 9.40 0.48
N GLU A 109 10.06 8.79 -0.63
CA GLU A 109 11.08 7.74 -0.66
C GLU A 109 12.48 8.25 -0.28
N ASN A 110 12.70 9.57 -0.26
CA ASN A 110 13.97 10.17 0.14
C ASN A 110 14.04 10.48 1.63
N ALA A 111 12.96 10.24 2.39
CA ALA A 111 13.00 10.39 3.83
C ALA A 111 14.07 9.43 4.40
N PRO A 112 14.87 9.87 5.38
CA PRO A 112 16.04 9.11 5.84
C PRO A 112 15.70 7.74 6.45
N ASP A 113 14.46 7.55 6.91
CA ASP A 113 13.92 6.29 7.43
C ASP A 113 12.94 5.60 6.48
N ALA A 114 12.78 6.10 5.25
CA ALA A 114 11.93 5.49 4.24
C ALA A 114 12.39 4.06 3.93
N VAL A 115 11.42 3.18 3.73
CA VAL A 115 11.63 1.88 3.10
C VAL A 115 11.43 2.05 1.60
N ALA A 116 12.46 1.73 0.82
CA ALA A 116 12.35 1.77 -0.64
C ALA A 116 11.30 0.74 -1.09
N TYR A 117 10.40 1.13 -1.98
CA TYR A 117 9.32 0.25 -2.42
C TYR A 117 9.83 -1.10 -2.95
N THR A 118 10.92 -1.07 -3.74
CA THR A 118 11.52 -2.25 -4.37
C THR A 118 12.46 -3.04 -3.46
N SER A 119 12.60 -2.63 -2.20
CA SER A 119 13.34 -3.43 -1.22
C SER A 119 12.56 -4.70 -0.86
N PRO A 120 13.23 -5.80 -0.49
CA PRO A 120 12.57 -7.03 -0.03
C PRO A 120 11.49 -6.79 1.04
N GLU A 121 11.79 -5.97 2.05
CA GLU A 121 10.87 -5.63 3.13
C GLU A 121 9.72 -4.72 2.66
N GLY A 122 9.96 -3.86 1.66
CA GLY A 122 8.94 -3.00 1.06
C GLY A 122 7.94 -3.79 0.24
N VAL A 123 8.42 -4.70 -0.62
CA VAL A 123 7.59 -5.65 -1.37
C VAL A 123 6.76 -6.49 -0.41
N ALA A 124 7.38 -7.07 0.62
CA ALA A 124 6.69 -7.97 1.53
C ALA A 124 5.44 -7.35 2.19
N VAL A 125 5.58 -6.15 2.75
CA VAL A 125 4.45 -5.44 3.39
C VAL A 125 3.44 -4.93 2.36
N THR A 126 3.89 -4.48 1.20
CA THR A 126 2.99 -3.93 0.18
C THR A 126 2.11 -5.03 -0.43
N GLU A 127 2.71 -6.12 -0.87
CA GLU A 127 1.97 -7.26 -1.43
C GLU A 127 1.10 -7.94 -0.36
N GLY A 128 1.60 -8.08 0.87
CA GLY A 128 0.83 -8.69 1.96
C GLY A 128 -0.41 -7.89 2.33
N LEU A 129 -0.32 -6.55 2.39
CA LEU A 129 -1.48 -5.69 2.67
C LEU A 129 -2.49 -5.70 1.51
N ALA A 130 -2.02 -5.65 0.26
CA ALA A 130 -2.90 -5.74 -0.91
C ALA A 130 -3.69 -7.05 -0.92
N GLU A 131 -3.06 -8.17 -0.57
CA GLU A 131 -3.74 -9.46 -0.44
C GLU A 131 -4.73 -9.53 0.72
N ILE A 132 -4.36 -9.00 1.90
CA ILE A 132 -5.27 -8.93 3.06
C ILE A 132 -6.52 -8.11 2.69
N ASN A 133 -6.33 -6.94 2.08
CA ASN A 133 -7.44 -6.08 1.66
C ASN A 133 -8.30 -6.76 0.58
N ARG A 134 -7.68 -7.39 -0.42
CA ARG A 134 -8.37 -8.20 -1.43
C ARG A 134 -9.22 -9.28 -0.79
N ALA A 135 -8.66 -10.08 0.14
CA ALA A 135 -9.37 -11.16 0.81
C ALA A 135 -10.61 -10.67 1.58
N ARG A 136 -10.54 -9.47 2.16
CA ARG A 136 -11.66 -8.86 2.88
C ARG A 136 -12.83 -8.43 2.00
N ILE A 137 -12.57 -7.98 0.76
CA ILE A 137 -13.59 -7.26 -0.03
C ILE A 137 -13.97 -7.92 -1.36
N VAL A 138 -13.22 -8.93 -1.84
CA VAL A 138 -13.41 -9.45 -3.20
C VAL A 138 -14.82 -10.01 -3.44
N ASP A 139 -15.42 -10.70 -2.48
CA ASP A 139 -16.78 -11.24 -2.63
C ASP A 139 -17.83 -10.13 -2.71
N GLN A 140 -17.65 -9.06 -1.94
CA GLN A 140 -18.51 -7.88 -1.99
C GLN A 140 -18.37 -7.17 -3.33
N VAL A 141 -17.14 -7.03 -3.84
CA VAL A 141 -16.86 -6.42 -5.14
C VAL A 141 -17.47 -7.24 -6.28
N ILE A 142 -17.31 -8.57 -6.28
CA ILE A 142 -17.91 -9.49 -7.26
C ILE A 142 -19.44 -9.32 -7.29
N ARG A 143 -20.07 -9.20 -6.12
CA ARG A 143 -21.52 -8.92 -6.01
C ARG A 143 -21.90 -7.54 -6.55
N ASP A 144 -21.10 -6.52 -6.26
CA ASP A 144 -21.39 -5.14 -6.67
C ASP A 144 -21.35 -4.96 -8.19
N ILE A 145 -20.45 -5.66 -8.88
CA ILE A 145 -20.37 -5.64 -10.34
C ILE A 145 -21.33 -6.64 -11.00
N GLY A 146 -22.09 -7.42 -10.21
CA GLY A 146 -23.05 -8.42 -10.69
C GLY A 146 -22.42 -9.67 -11.30
N MET A 147 -21.12 -9.90 -11.08
CA MET A 147 -20.42 -11.07 -11.63
C MET A 147 -20.92 -12.37 -11.01
N ASP A 148 -21.37 -12.35 -9.75
CA ASP A 148 -21.98 -13.52 -9.09
C ASP A 148 -23.28 -14.00 -9.75
N LYS A 149 -23.98 -13.10 -10.45
CA LYS A 149 -25.20 -13.44 -11.22
C LYS A 149 -24.85 -13.99 -12.60
N ALA A 150 -23.81 -13.45 -13.23
CA ALA A 150 -23.33 -13.90 -14.54
C ALA A 150 -22.55 -15.22 -14.45
N VAL A 151 -21.82 -15.41 -13.35
CA VAL A 151 -20.99 -16.58 -13.06
C VAL A 151 -21.50 -17.20 -11.75
N PRO A 152 -22.56 -18.03 -11.80
CA PRO A 152 -23.13 -18.64 -10.61
C PRO A 152 -22.07 -19.40 -9.81
N ARG A 153 -22.14 -19.31 -8.47
CA ARG A 153 -21.24 -20.01 -7.53
C ARG A 153 -19.78 -19.52 -7.55
N ILE A 154 -19.46 -18.43 -8.24
CA ILE A 154 -18.10 -17.85 -8.22
C ILE A 154 -17.61 -17.53 -6.80
N ASN A 155 -18.50 -17.18 -5.88
CA ASN A 155 -18.16 -16.90 -4.48
C ASN A 155 -18.09 -18.15 -3.59
N ASP A 156 -18.50 -19.32 -4.08
CA ASP A 156 -18.37 -20.58 -3.35
C ASP A 156 -16.94 -21.15 -3.46
N LEU A 157 -16.12 -20.61 -4.35
CA LEU A 157 -14.78 -21.10 -4.63
C LEU A 157 -13.74 -20.34 -3.80
N THR A 158 -12.84 -21.09 -3.17
CA THR A 158 -11.58 -20.56 -2.67
C THR A 158 -10.53 -20.70 -3.77
N ALA A 159 -10.20 -19.59 -4.44
CA ALA A 159 -9.07 -19.58 -5.38
C ALA A 159 -7.76 -19.46 -4.59
N ARG A 160 -6.77 -20.28 -4.93
CA ARG A 160 -5.43 -20.22 -4.34
C ARG A 160 -4.78 -18.90 -4.77
N THR A 161 -4.23 -18.14 -3.82
CA THR A 161 -3.39 -16.97 -4.12
C THR A 161 -1.94 -17.40 -4.22
N PHE A 162 -1.21 -16.83 -5.18
CA PHE A 162 0.24 -17.02 -5.31
C PHE A 162 1.02 -16.27 -4.22
N TYR A 163 0.34 -15.41 -3.46
CA TYR A 163 0.91 -14.53 -2.45
C TYR A 163 0.62 -14.99 -1.02
N ALA A 164 0.23 -16.25 -0.82
CA ALA A 164 -0.16 -16.80 0.49
C ALA A 164 0.90 -16.56 1.58
N GLY A 165 2.19 -16.60 1.22
CA GLY A 165 3.29 -16.30 2.15
C GLY A 165 3.32 -14.85 2.61
N TYR A 166 3.09 -13.89 1.71
CA TYR A 166 3.04 -12.46 2.06
C TYR A 166 1.82 -12.14 2.91
N GLU A 167 0.63 -12.59 2.48
CA GLU A 167 -0.63 -12.40 3.23
C GLU A 167 -0.49 -12.95 4.65
N THR A 168 -0.05 -14.21 4.77
CA THR A 168 0.08 -14.89 6.06
C THR A 168 1.13 -14.23 6.95
N GLY A 169 2.28 -13.87 6.38
CA GLY A 169 3.39 -13.27 7.14
C GLY A 169 3.04 -11.88 7.67
N VAL A 170 2.45 -11.04 6.82
CA VAL A 170 2.04 -9.68 7.21
C VAL A 170 0.86 -9.75 8.18
N GLN A 171 -0.15 -10.57 7.94
CA GLN A 171 -1.28 -10.74 8.87
C GLN A 171 -0.80 -11.19 10.26
N GLY A 172 0.14 -12.14 10.33
CA GLY A 172 0.71 -12.58 11.61
C GLY A 172 1.43 -11.47 12.38
N VAL A 173 2.09 -10.54 11.68
CA VAL A 173 2.67 -9.33 12.31
C VAL A 173 1.58 -8.38 12.80
N LEU A 174 0.53 -8.14 12.00
CA LEU A 174 -0.59 -7.29 12.42
C LEU A 174 -1.30 -7.86 13.67
N ASP A 175 -1.51 -9.17 13.72
CA ASP A 175 -2.08 -9.85 14.89
C ASP A 175 -1.17 -9.73 16.12
N GLY A 176 0.16 -9.82 15.94
CA GLY A 176 1.12 -9.57 17.01
C GLY A 176 1.09 -8.13 17.52
N LEU A 177 1.01 -7.15 16.60
CA LEU A 177 0.88 -5.73 16.94
C LEU A 177 -0.43 -5.45 17.70
N GLN A 178 -1.52 -6.09 17.31
CA GLN A 178 -2.80 -6.04 18.02
C GLN A 178 -2.61 -6.44 19.49
N GLN A 179 -1.95 -7.58 19.73
CA GLN A 179 -1.71 -8.08 21.10
C GLN A 179 -0.78 -7.16 21.90
N ILE A 180 0.31 -6.67 21.29
CA ILE A 180 1.28 -5.80 21.97
C ILE A 180 0.67 -4.44 22.35
N SER A 181 -0.16 -3.89 21.45
CA SER A 181 -0.70 -2.53 21.58
C SER A 181 -2.09 -2.44 22.22
N ASP A 182 -2.73 -3.58 22.50
CA ASP A 182 -4.12 -3.67 23.00
C ASP A 182 -5.13 -2.88 22.14
N ARG A 183 -4.90 -2.87 20.82
CA ARG A 183 -5.78 -2.22 19.83
C ARG A 183 -6.66 -3.25 19.14
N SER A 184 -7.73 -2.81 18.49
CA SER A 184 -8.52 -3.71 17.65
C SER A 184 -7.77 -4.08 16.35
N PRO A 185 -8.06 -5.25 15.75
CA PRO A 185 -7.49 -5.63 14.45
C PRO A 185 -7.69 -4.57 13.37
N GLU A 186 -8.87 -3.94 13.34
CA GLU A 186 -9.22 -2.92 12.35
C GLU A 186 -8.42 -1.63 12.53
N GLU A 187 -8.15 -1.21 13.78
CA GLU A 187 -7.33 -0.03 14.04
C GLU A 187 -5.88 -0.26 13.64
N VAL A 188 -5.32 -1.44 13.93
CA VAL A 188 -3.96 -1.80 13.55
C VAL A 188 -3.83 -1.84 12.03
N LEU A 189 -4.71 -2.58 11.34
CA LEU A 189 -4.69 -2.66 9.88
C LEU A 189 -4.90 -1.28 9.25
N THR A 190 -5.88 -0.50 9.71
CA THR A 190 -6.13 0.85 9.18
C THR A 190 -4.92 1.77 9.36
N ALA A 191 -4.26 1.74 10.52
CA ALA A 191 -3.10 2.60 10.79
C ALA A 191 -1.92 2.26 9.88
N VAL A 192 -1.66 0.98 9.65
CA VAL A 192 -0.56 0.51 8.79
C VAL A 192 -0.90 0.71 7.32
N ASP A 193 -2.09 0.31 6.88
CA ASP A 193 -2.51 0.35 5.49
C ASP A 193 -2.61 1.79 4.95
N ARG A 194 -3.11 2.73 5.77
CA ARG A 194 -3.21 4.14 5.38
C ARG A 194 -1.90 4.92 5.45
N ALA A 195 -0.86 4.35 6.07
CA ALA A 195 0.45 4.98 6.04
C ALA A 195 1.01 4.94 4.60
N PRO A 196 1.71 6.00 4.14
CA PRO A 196 2.42 5.95 2.87
C PRO A 196 3.36 4.73 2.82
N PHE A 197 3.54 4.13 1.64
CA PHE A 197 4.33 2.90 1.48
C PHE A 197 5.69 2.97 2.18
N ALA A 198 6.42 4.07 1.95
CA ALA A 198 7.73 4.32 2.54
C ALA A 198 7.74 4.35 4.09
N GLN A 199 6.58 4.52 4.73
CA GLN A 199 6.42 4.79 6.15
C GLN A 199 5.63 3.70 6.90
N ARG A 200 5.25 2.59 6.24
CA ARG A 200 4.42 1.54 6.87
C ARG A 200 5.06 0.88 8.09
N TYR A 201 6.37 0.61 8.04
CA TYR A 201 7.10 0.11 9.21
C TYR A 201 7.12 1.12 10.35
N ASN A 202 7.25 2.41 10.03
CA ASN A 202 7.21 3.48 11.01
C ASN A 202 5.84 3.55 11.70
N ALA A 203 4.76 3.37 10.93
CA ALA A 203 3.40 3.26 11.48
C ALA A 203 3.24 2.05 12.42
N MET A 204 3.79 0.88 12.05
CA MET A 204 3.81 -0.30 12.93
C MET A 204 4.52 -0.03 14.26
N ALA A 205 5.71 0.60 14.22
CA ALA A 205 6.45 0.96 15.43
C ALA A 205 5.72 2.04 16.25
N ASP A 206 5.10 3.02 15.59
CA ASP A 206 4.34 4.08 16.25
C ASP A 206 3.12 3.53 17.02
N LEU A 207 2.44 2.48 16.52
CA LEU A 207 1.37 1.79 17.27
C LEU A 207 1.86 1.25 18.63
N VAL A 208 3.06 0.66 18.65
CA VAL A 208 3.68 0.12 19.86
C VAL A 208 4.15 1.23 20.79
N ILE A 209 4.80 2.26 20.22
CA ILE A 209 5.26 3.41 21.00
C ILE A 209 4.08 4.08 21.70
N ASP A 210 3.01 4.38 20.98
CA ASP A 210 1.86 5.14 21.50
C ASP A 210 1.07 4.35 22.56
N SER A 211 1.11 3.03 22.51
CA SER A 211 0.39 2.18 23.46
C SER A 211 1.19 1.85 24.72
N ARG A 212 2.52 1.72 24.59
CA ARG A 212 3.36 1.13 25.64
C ARG A 212 4.40 2.07 26.23
N LEU A 213 4.81 3.08 25.45
CA LEU A 213 5.89 4.00 25.81
C LEU A 213 5.42 5.44 26.00
N ASP A 214 4.14 5.74 25.73
CA ASP A 214 3.58 7.05 26.02
C ASP A 214 3.68 7.38 27.51
N GLY A 215 4.13 8.60 27.81
CA GLY A 215 4.46 9.05 29.18
C GLY A 215 5.67 8.38 29.84
N LEU A 216 6.25 7.31 29.26
CA LEU A 216 7.42 6.62 29.81
C LEU A 216 8.74 7.16 29.23
N MET A 217 8.73 7.64 27.98
CA MET A 217 9.93 8.18 27.32
C MET A 217 9.78 9.67 26.94
N PRO A 218 10.87 10.46 26.94
CA PRO A 218 10.86 11.81 26.40
C PRO A 218 10.48 11.81 24.90
N PRO A 219 9.65 12.74 24.42
CA PRO A 219 9.26 12.83 23.01
C PRO A 219 10.46 12.92 22.05
N GLU A 220 11.55 13.55 22.48
CA GLU A 220 12.78 13.72 21.70
C GLU A 220 13.45 12.38 21.39
N HIS A 221 13.15 11.32 22.14
CA HIS A 221 13.74 10.01 21.91
C HIS A 221 12.95 9.16 20.90
N ARG A 222 11.78 9.63 20.45
CA ARG A 222 10.87 8.84 19.61
C ARG A 222 11.53 8.33 18.33
N SER A 223 12.30 9.16 17.62
CA SER A 223 12.98 8.77 16.37
C SER A 223 13.98 7.64 16.60
N GLN A 224 14.73 7.68 17.71
CA GLN A 224 15.63 6.60 18.10
C GLN A 224 14.86 5.30 18.36
N ILE A 225 13.77 5.38 19.12
CA ILE A 225 13.00 4.20 19.52
C ILE A 225 12.29 3.57 18.31
N ARG A 226 11.73 4.40 17.43
CA ARG A 226 11.14 3.95 16.16
C ARG A 226 12.18 3.21 15.30
N LEU A 227 13.39 3.74 15.16
CA LEU A 227 14.45 3.06 14.41
C LEU A 227 14.77 1.67 15.00
N ARG A 228 14.83 1.54 16.33
CA ARG A 228 15.07 0.24 16.99
C ARG A 228 13.91 -0.74 16.76
N LEU A 229 12.67 -0.31 16.95
CA LEU A 229 11.49 -1.18 16.84
C LEU A 229 11.21 -1.60 15.39
N THR A 230 11.54 -0.75 14.40
CA THR A 230 11.37 -1.11 12.99
C THR A 230 12.42 -2.10 12.48
N GLY A 231 13.60 -2.16 13.11
CA GLY A 231 14.70 -3.05 12.69
C GLY A 231 14.29 -4.53 12.58
N PRO A 232 13.81 -5.16 13.67
CA PRO A 232 13.37 -6.56 13.62
C PRO A 232 12.26 -6.82 12.61
N LEU A 233 11.30 -5.90 12.48
CA LEU A 233 10.20 -6.03 11.53
C LEU A 233 10.73 -6.05 10.08
N ARG A 234 11.59 -5.10 9.72
CA ARG A 234 12.18 -5.01 8.37
C ARG A 234 13.02 -6.24 8.06
N GLU A 235 13.89 -6.65 8.99
CA GLU A 235 14.79 -7.78 8.79
C GLU A 235 14.04 -9.10 8.58
N GLU A 236 13.01 -9.36 9.38
CA GLU A 236 12.26 -10.61 9.29
C GLU A 236 11.31 -10.63 8.08
N LEU A 237 10.55 -9.55 7.84
CA LEU A 237 9.63 -9.51 6.69
C LEU A 237 10.36 -9.48 5.34
N ALA A 238 11.58 -8.96 5.26
CA ALA A 238 12.43 -9.07 4.07
C ALA A 238 12.63 -10.52 3.60
N LYS A 239 12.57 -11.50 4.51
CA LYS A 239 12.74 -12.92 4.18
C LYS A 239 11.60 -13.47 3.34
N LEU A 240 10.40 -12.88 3.43
CA LEU A 240 9.24 -13.29 2.63
C LEU A 240 9.48 -13.05 1.13
N ALA A 241 10.31 -12.07 0.76
CA ALA A 241 10.68 -11.81 -0.64
C ALA A 241 11.57 -12.91 -1.25
N GLY A 242 12.13 -13.79 -0.42
CA GLY A 242 12.91 -14.95 -0.85
C GLY A 242 12.06 -16.16 -1.25
N TYR A 243 10.74 -16.11 -1.04
CA TYR A 243 9.82 -17.19 -1.39
C TYR A 243 9.61 -17.27 -2.90
N ASP A 244 9.64 -18.50 -3.43
CA ASP A 244 9.42 -18.76 -4.85
C ASP A 244 8.13 -19.55 -5.01
N PRO A 245 7.00 -18.90 -5.36
CA PRO A 245 5.73 -19.59 -5.52
C PRO A 245 5.67 -20.45 -6.80
N ASP A 246 6.70 -20.42 -7.66
CA ASP A 246 6.82 -21.37 -8.76
C ASP A 246 7.35 -22.73 -8.28
N SER A 247 8.10 -22.77 -7.17
CA SER A 247 8.66 -23.99 -6.59
C SER A 247 7.98 -24.45 -5.29
N ASP A 248 7.43 -23.52 -4.52
CA ASP A 248 6.96 -23.77 -3.17
C ASP A 248 5.44 -23.95 -3.12
N LEU A 249 4.96 -24.94 -2.36
CA LEU A 249 3.52 -25.14 -2.22
C LEU A 249 2.91 -24.03 -1.35
N PRO A 250 1.69 -23.52 -1.66
CA PRO A 250 1.08 -22.43 -0.88
C PRO A 250 0.99 -22.69 0.63
N ASN A 251 0.73 -23.93 1.05
CA ASN A 251 0.68 -24.29 2.46
C ASN A 251 2.06 -24.23 3.13
N GLU A 252 3.12 -24.65 2.43
CA GLU A 252 4.50 -24.58 2.92
C GLU A 252 4.95 -23.12 3.05
N LEU A 253 4.59 -22.28 2.08
CA LEU A 253 4.82 -20.84 2.14
C LEU A 253 4.10 -20.21 3.34
N ALA A 254 2.84 -20.58 3.58
CA ALA A 254 2.09 -20.08 4.72
C ALA A 254 2.68 -20.55 6.07
N ASP A 255 3.13 -21.81 6.17
CA ASP A 255 3.82 -22.33 7.36
C ASP A 255 5.11 -21.57 7.65
N GLN A 256 5.96 -21.37 6.63
CA GLN A 256 7.19 -20.60 6.77
C GLN A 256 6.91 -19.14 7.12
N ALA A 257 5.92 -18.52 6.47
CA ALA A 257 5.52 -17.15 6.74
C ALA A 257 5.03 -16.95 8.17
N ARG A 258 4.28 -17.91 8.74
CA ARG A 258 3.88 -17.90 10.16
C ARG A 258 5.10 -17.91 11.08
N GLY A 259 6.11 -18.72 10.78
CA GLY A 259 7.37 -18.75 11.53
C GLY A 259 8.13 -17.42 11.47
N THR A 260 8.20 -16.82 10.27
CA THR A 260 8.80 -15.49 10.06
C THR A 260 8.06 -14.41 10.86
N ALA A 261 6.72 -14.37 10.79
CA ALA A 261 5.90 -13.43 11.53
C ALA A 261 6.06 -13.57 13.05
N ALA A 262 6.01 -14.80 13.56
CA ALA A 262 6.20 -15.07 14.98
C ALA A 262 7.59 -14.60 15.48
N THR A 263 8.63 -14.81 14.67
CA THR A 263 10.00 -14.34 14.97
C THR A 263 10.07 -12.81 14.97
N ALA A 264 9.46 -12.15 14.00
CA ALA A 264 9.38 -10.69 13.91
C ALA A 264 8.73 -10.09 15.16
N VAL A 265 7.57 -10.62 15.56
CA VAL A 265 6.81 -10.17 16.73
C VAL A 265 7.59 -10.45 18.03
N GLN A 266 8.21 -11.63 18.17
CA GLN A 266 9.01 -11.95 19.35
C GLN A 266 10.22 -11.01 19.52
N ARG A 267 10.91 -10.71 18.43
CA ARG A 267 12.07 -9.79 18.46
C ARG A 267 11.63 -8.35 18.73
N LEU A 268 10.50 -7.91 18.15
CA LEU A 268 9.88 -6.62 18.46
C LEU A 268 9.53 -6.49 19.95
N ASP A 269 8.87 -7.50 20.52
CA ASP A 269 8.47 -7.53 21.94
C ASP A 269 9.69 -7.53 22.87
N SER A 270 10.75 -8.27 22.49
CA SER A 270 12.02 -8.27 23.24
C SER A 270 12.69 -6.89 23.24
N GLU A 271 12.77 -6.22 22.08
CA GLU A 271 13.28 -4.85 21.98
C GLU A 271 12.43 -3.87 22.81
N LEU A 272 11.10 -3.98 22.73
CA LEU A 272 10.18 -3.18 23.52
C LEU A 272 10.42 -3.36 25.03
N ALA A 273 10.54 -4.59 25.51
CA ALA A 273 10.78 -4.88 26.92
C ALA A 273 12.10 -4.26 27.42
N ASP A 274 13.15 -4.28 26.60
CA ASP A 274 14.41 -3.65 26.92
C ASP A 274 14.34 -2.12 26.92
N ILE A 275 13.58 -1.54 25.99
CA ILE A 275 13.28 -0.10 25.97
C ILE A 275 12.50 0.31 27.22
N GLU A 276 11.42 -0.40 27.57
CA GLU A 276 10.63 -0.13 28.76
C GLU A 276 11.49 -0.22 30.04
N ARG A 277 12.34 -1.25 30.14
CA ARG A 277 13.24 -1.45 31.28
C ARG A 277 14.21 -0.28 31.44
N HIS A 278 14.80 0.18 30.34
CA HIS A 278 15.69 1.34 30.33
C HIS A 278 14.98 2.58 30.87
N TYR A 279 13.82 2.94 30.32
CA TYR A 279 13.13 4.15 30.74
C TYR A 279 12.63 4.08 32.19
N ARG A 280 12.11 2.92 32.63
CA ARG A 280 11.70 2.72 34.03
C ARG A 280 12.89 2.81 35.02
N GLN A 281 14.08 2.38 34.61
CA GLN A 281 15.28 2.44 35.46
C GLN A 281 15.73 3.88 35.73
N TYR A 282 15.64 4.77 34.74
CA TYR A 282 16.16 6.14 34.87
C TYR A 282 15.12 7.19 35.30
N GLY A 283 13.81 6.87 35.28
CA GLY A 283 12.75 7.76 35.75
C GLY A 283 12.60 9.01 34.90
N ASP A 284 12.44 10.18 35.53
CA ASP A 284 12.02 11.43 34.88
C ASP A 284 13.03 12.03 33.88
N ASN A 285 14.31 11.68 33.98
CA ASN A 285 15.37 12.22 33.11
C ASN A 285 16.21 11.08 32.50
N PRO A 286 15.60 10.21 31.69
CA PRO A 286 16.30 9.07 31.13
C PRO A 286 17.28 9.55 30.07
N PRO A 287 18.54 9.06 30.05
CA PRO A 287 19.42 9.31 28.93
C PRO A 287 18.89 8.60 27.68
N ARG A 288 19.28 9.06 26.49
CA ARG A 288 19.08 8.29 25.26
C ARG A 288 19.73 6.92 25.41
N MET A 289 19.11 5.88 24.83
CA MET A 289 19.70 4.54 24.86
C MET A 289 21.03 4.56 24.08
N PRO A 290 21.99 3.68 24.42
CA PRO A 290 23.20 3.51 23.61
C PRO A 290 22.84 3.14 22.16
N MET A 291 23.58 3.71 21.22
CA MET A 291 23.40 3.50 19.78
C MET A 291 24.76 3.56 19.06
N SER A 292 24.86 2.90 17.91
CA SER A 292 26.05 3.00 17.07
C SER A 292 26.20 4.42 16.51
N ALA A 293 27.41 4.78 16.06
CA ALA A 293 27.63 6.08 15.43
C ALA A 293 26.81 6.25 14.14
N ALA A 294 26.60 5.16 13.39
CA ALA A 294 25.79 5.15 12.19
C ALA A 294 24.31 5.42 12.50
N ASP A 295 23.76 4.72 13.51
CA ASP A 295 22.37 4.91 13.94
C ASP A 295 22.15 6.32 14.49
N ARG A 296 23.13 6.86 15.23
CA ARG A 296 23.07 8.24 15.72
C ARG A 296 22.96 9.25 14.59
N SER A 297 23.83 9.12 13.59
CA SER A 297 23.79 10.00 12.42
C SER A 297 22.46 9.84 11.66
N LEU A 298 21.90 8.63 11.60
CA LEU A 298 20.60 8.40 10.98
C LEU A 298 19.47 9.07 11.77
N VAL A 299 19.43 8.92 13.10
CA VAL A 299 18.46 9.58 13.97
C VAL A 299 18.54 11.09 13.85
N GLU A 300 19.74 11.67 13.85
CA GLU A 300 19.94 13.11 13.64
C GLU A 300 19.38 13.58 12.28
N ARG A 301 19.55 12.79 11.22
CA ARG A 301 18.96 13.09 9.90
C ARG A 301 17.43 13.02 9.94
N ILE A 302 16.86 12.00 10.59
CA ILE A 302 15.41 11.83 10.78
C ILE A 302 14.85 13.04 11.53
N GLU A 303 15.43 13.38 12.68
CA GLU A 303 15.02 14.51 13.51
C GLU A 303 15.17 15.84 12.76
N THR A 304 16.24 16.02 11.99
CA THR A 304 16.40 17.21 11.14
C THR A 304 15.36 17.28 10.04
N TYR A 305 15.08 16.16 9.36
CA TYR A 305 14.13 16.09 8.26
C TYR A 305 12.71 16.42 8.73
N TYR A 306 12.23 15.77 9.78
CA TYR A 306 10.88 16.00 10.30
C TYR A 306 10.76 17.27 11.16
N GLY A 307 11.81 17.65 11.90
CA GLY A 307 11.82 18.88 12.70
C GLY A 307 11.89 20.16 11.87
N ARG A 308 12.53 20.13 10.69
CA ARG A 308 12.40 21.21 9.70
C ARG A 308 10.99 21.25 9.11
N SER A 309 10.42 20.09 8.79
CA SER A 309 9.08 20.00 8.21
C SER A 309 8.00 20.61 9.11
N THR A 310 8.04 20.38 10.43
CA THR A 310 7.08 21.00 11.36
C THR A 310 7.23 22.52 11.45
N ALA A 311 8.46 23.03 11.50
CA ALA A 311 8.72 24.48 11.55
C ALA A 311 8.38 25.17 10.21
N ASP A 312 8.63 24.50 9.08
CA ASP A 312 8.31 25.00 7.74
C ASP A 312 6.79 24.95 7.47
N LEU A 313 6.07 23.94 7.96
CA LEU A 313 4.61 23.87 7.89
C LEU A 313 3.93 24.92 8.77
N GLU A 314 4.43 25.15 9.99
CA GLU A 314 3.98 26.26 10.84
C GLU A 314 4.25 27.63 10.18
N THR A 315 5.42 27.81 9.58
CA THR A 315 5.78 29.05 8.86
C THR A 315 4.97 29.23 7.58
N ALA A 316 4.67 28.16 6.85
CA ALA A 316 3.85 28.19 5.64
C ALA A 316 2.37 28.51 5.97
N HIS A 317 1.81 27.91 7.03
CA HIS A 317 0.48 28.26 7.52
C HIS A 317 0.42 29.71 8.03
N LEU A 318 1.45 30.19 8.73
CA LEU A 318 1.54 31.60 9.16
C LEU A 318 1.62 32.57 7.98
N ARG A 319 2.40 32.26 6.93
CA ARG A 319 2.45 33.08 5.70
C ARG A 319 1.13 33.09 4.95
N GLN A 320 0.48 31.93 4.82
CA GLN A 320 -0.85 31.83 4.20
C GLN A 320 -1.88 32.64 4.98
N PHE A 321 -1.83 32.63 6.31
CA PHE A 321 -2.72 33.42 7.16
C PHE A 321 -2.48 34.94 7.00
N LEU A 322 -1.22 35.39 6.93
CA LEU A 322 -0.86 36.80 6.74
C LEU A 322 -1.18 37.33 5.32
N ASP A 323 -1.03 36.51 4.29
CA ASP A 323 -1.38 36.85 2.91
C ASP A 323 -2.91 36.90 2.70
N THR A 324 -3.68 36.14 3.49
CA THR A 324 -5.15 36.20 3.47
C THR A 324 -5.67 37.43 4.24
N GLY A 325 -4.96 37.86 5.29
CA GLY A 325 -5.30 39.04 6.09
C GLY A 325 -5.05 40.39 5.41
N THR A 326 -4.15 40.46 4.43
CA THR A 326 -3.79 41.71 3.73
C THR A 326 -4.69 42.05 2.54
N ARG A 327 -5.60 41.17 2.11
CA ARG A 327 -6.50 41.42 0.97
C ARG A 327 -7.93 41.86 1.34
N VAL A 328 -8.30 41.91 2.61
CA VAL A 328 -9.69 42.25 3.02
C VAL A 328 -9.87 43.71 3.46
N GLY A 329 -8.81 44.52 3.48
CA GLY A 329 -8.90 45.94 3.84
C GLY A 329 -8.50 46.85 2.70
N LEU A 330 -9.44 47.19 1.81
CA LEU A 330 -9.61 48.49 1.12
C LEU A 330 -10.65 48.34 -0.01
N GLY A 331 -11.91 48.14 0.38
CA GLY A 331 -13.06 48.28 -0.50
C GLY A 331 -13.74 49.63 -0.24
N GLY A 332 -13.68 50.54 -1.21
CA GLY A 332 -14.44 51.79 -1.18
C GLY A 332 -14.42 52.49 -2.54
N GLY A 333 -15.59 52.58 -3.19
CA GLY A 333 -15.84 53.56 -4.25
C GLY A 333 -16.34 52.98 -5.58
N ALA A 334 -17.61 53.24 -5.86
CA ALA A 334 -18.40 52.79 -7.00
C ALA A 334 -18.17 53.57 -8.32
N ALA A 335 -18.50 52.97 -9.47
CA ALA A 335 -19.45 53.50 -10.48
C ALA A 335 -19.48 52.63 -11.76
N ALA A 336 -20.65 52.64 -12.41
CA ALA A 336 -21.11 51.79 -13.49
C ALA A 336 -20.43 52.01 -14.86
N GLY A 337 -20.54 51.01 -15.75
CA GLY A 337 -20.32 51.18 -17.18
C GLY A 337 -20.38 49.87 -17.96
N ALA A 338 -21.40 49.74 -18.82
CA ALA A 338 -21.63 48.61 -19.72
C ALA A 338 -20.59 48.50 -20.85
N GLY A 339 -20.39 47.29 -21.38
CA GLY A 339 -19.73 47.07 -22.67
C GLY A 339 -19.13 45.67 -22.79
N GLY A 340 -19.60 44.90 -23.78
CA GLY A 340 -19.19 43.52 -24.02
C GLY A 340 -17.78 43.35 -24.59
N GLY A 341 -17.34 42.09 -24.65
CA GLY A 341 -16.10 41.71 -25.32
C GLY A 341 -15.67 40.30 -24.96
N ALA A 342 -15.56 39.46 -25.98
CA ALA A 342 -15.11 38.08 -25.91
C ALA A 342 -13.59 37.96 -25.68
N ALA A 343 -13.17 36.71 -25.40
CA ALA A 343 -11.85 36.09 -25.57
C ALA A 343 -11.01 35.83 -24.30
N GLY A 344 -10.61 34.56 -24.17
CA GLY A 344 -9.25 34.16 -23.81
C GLY A 344 -8.95 33.94 -22.33
N GLY A 345 -8.58 32.71 -21.97
CA GLY A 345 -7.89 32.45 -20.70
C GLY A 345 -8.04 31.03 -20.17
N ALA A 346 -7.46 30.05 -20.86
CA ALA A 346 -7.22 28.73 -20.28
C ALA A 346 -6.22 28.88 -19.12
N ALA A 347 -6.66 28.58 -17.90
CA ALA A 347 -5.81 28.55 -16.72
C ALA A 347 -4.93 27.29 -16.75
N ALA A 348 -3.62 27.52 -16.76
CA ALA A 348 -2.61 26.48 -16.58
C ALA A 348 -2.70 25.94 -15.14
N GLY A 349 -3.12 24.69 -15.00
CA GLY A 349 -2.96 23.91 -13.77
C GLY A 349 -1.49 23.59 -13.57
N GLY A 350 -0.95 23.96 -12.40
CA GLY A 350 0.42 23.68 -12.02
C GLY A 350 0.69 22.18 -12.00
N ALA A 351 1.64 21.75 -12.82
CA ALA A 351 2.20 20.41 -12.76
C ALA A 351 3.03 20.29 -11.48
N ALA A 352 2.57 19.46 -10.54
CA ALA A 352 3.45 18.89 -9.54
C ALA A 352 4.54 18.08 -10.27
N ALA A 353 5.80 18.31 -9.92
CA ALA A 353 6.93 17.63 -10.53
C ALA A 353 6.78 16.12 -10.32
N ALA A 354 6.45 15.40 -11.40
CA ALA A 354 6.51 13.95 -11.43
C ALA A 354 7.98 13.53 -11.26
N GLY A 355 8.26 12.78 -10.21
CA GLY A 355 9.52 12.06 -10.06
C GLY A 355 9.72 11.05 -11.21
N PRO A 356 10.93 10.49 -11.35
CA PRO A 356 11.22 9.55 -12.42
C PRO A 356 10.24 8.38 -12.44
N ALA A 357 9.72 8.05 -13.63
CA ALA A 357 8.78 6.95 -13.85
C ALA A 357 9.44 5.60 -13.51
N GLY A 358 9.07 5.01 -12.37
CA GLY A 358 9.32 3.62 -12.04
C GLY A 358 8.09 2.78 -12.37
N ALA A 359 8.26 1.62 -13.00
CA ALA A 359 7.24 0.59 -12.97
C ALA A 359 7.37 -0.16 -11.65
N TRP A 360 6.26 -0.56 -11.03
CA TRP A 360 6.34 -1.53 -9.94
C TRP A 360 6.73 -2.87 -10.55
N VAL A 361 7.63 -3.57 -9.89
CA VAL A 361 7.94 -4.94 -10.23
C VAL A 361 7.44 -5.76 -9.05
N ALA A 362 6.20 -6.23 -9.14
CA ALA A 362 5.83 -7.42 -8.39
C ALA A 362 6.81 -8.52 -8.83
N HIS A 363 7.35 -9.26 -7.86
CA HIS A 363 8.31 -10.32 -8.15
C HIS A 363 7.71 -11.32 -9.14
N ARG A 364 8.60 -11.95 -9.92
CA ARG A 364 8.25 -12.82 -11.05
C ARG A 364 7.46 -14.04 -10.56
N PHE A 365 6.23 -14.22 -11.03
CA PHE A 365 5.45 -15.43 -10.74
C PHE A 365 4.93 -16.02 -12.03
N GLY A 366 5.31 -17.25 -12.35
CA GLY A 366 4.88 -17.98 -13.52
C GLY A 366 3.55 -18.69 -13.27
N SER A 367 2.51 -18.35 -14.01
CA SER A 367 1.26 -19.10 -14.01
C SER A 367 1.49 -20.53 -14.59
N ARG A 368 1.35 -21.57 -13.77
CA ARG A 368 1.10 -22.94 -14.26
C ARG A 368 -0.42 -23.18 -14.37
N PRO A 369 -0.88 -23.92 -15.39
CA PRO A 369 -2.27 -24.38 -15.45
C PRO A 369 -2.56 -25.32 -14.27
N PHE A 370 -3.79 -25.26 -13.77
CA PHE A 370 -4.28 -26.01 -12.61
C PHE A 370 -3.91 -27.50 -12.70
N GLY A 371 -3.06 -27.95 -11.76
CA GLY A 371 -2.80 -29.37 -11.56
C GLY A 371 -4.01 -30.01 -10.88
N LYS A 372 -4.53 -31.10 -11.45
CA LYS A 372 -5.55 -31.93 -10.81
C LYS A 372 -4.97 -32.56 -9.54
N GLU A 373 -5.54 -32.23 -8.38
CA GLU A 373 -5.42 -33.01 -7.13
C GLU A 373 -6.68 -33.85 -6.92
#